data_AF-A0A7S2BJU9-F1
#
_entry.id   AF-A0A7S2BJU9-F1
#
_cell.length_a   1.000
_cell.length_b   1.000
_cell.length_c   1.000
_cell.angle_alpha   90.00
_cell.angle_beta   90.00
_cell.angle_gamma   90.00
#
_symmetry.space_group_name_H-M   'P 1'
#
loop_
_entity.id
_entity.type
_entity.pdbx_description
1 polymer ?
#
loop_
_entity_poly.entity_id
_entity_poly.type
_entity_poly.pdbx_seq_one_letter_code
_entity_poly.pdbx_strand_id
1 'polypeptide(L)'
;MRSWRGLYIILRTFVRALPHMTNLCVLILLIMFMFALVGMEIYGGLFMPTAGYSLNECPGGVCADGLTEKPDVHFDYCYPAMIAIFILLTGEWVDVMEPYAAVIGPSVAFFFIIVVLIGKYLLINLLVAIILSEFSQEERGGQQEERGGLSVRGEGDGNEMISSGLASN
;
A
#
# COMPACT_ATOMS: atom_id res chain seq x y z
N MET A 1 15.76 -28.08 14.69
CA MET A 1 15.96 -26.63 14.94
C MET A 1 16.80 -25.91 13.85
N ARG A 2 16.76 -26.34 12.58
CA ARG A 2 17.49 -25.67 11.45
C ARG A 2 16.67 -24.63 10.68
N SER A 3 15.34 -24.60 10.84
CA SER A 3 14.42 -23.72 10.08
C SER A 3 14.57 -22.23 10.38
N TRP A 4 15.08 -21.86 11.56
CA TRP A 4 15.22 -20.47 11.98
C TRP A 4 16.27 -19.70 11.16
N ARG A 5 17.30 -20.38 10.62
CA ARG A 5 18.30 -19.73 9.75
C ARG A 5 17.74 -19.39 8.37
N GLY A 6 16.92 -20.27 7.79
CA GLY A 6 16.26 -20.02 6.50
C GLY A 6 15.25 -18.88 6.59
N LEU A 7 14.42 -18.87 7.64
CA LEU A 7 13.47 -17.78 7.91
C LEU A 7 14.19 -16.44 8.11
N TYR A 8 15.27 -16.41 8.88
CA TYR A 8 16.07 -15.21 9.09
C TYR A 8 16.67 -14.65 7.79
N ILE A 9 17.07 -15.54 6.87
CA ILE A 9 17.57 -15.14 5.55
C ILE A 9 16.47 -14.54 4.68
N ILE A 10 15.26 -15.08 4.70
CA ILE A 10 14.14 -14.51 3.94
C ILE A 10 13.73 -13.16 4.55
N LEU A 11 13.61 -13.10 5.88
CA LEU A 11 13.23 -11.90 6.62
C LEU A 11 14.21 -10.74 6.37
N ARG A 12 15.53 -10.98 6.45
CA ARG A 12 16.53 -9.92 6.20
C ARG A 12 16.50 -9.42 4.75
N THR A 13 16.15 -10.30 3.80
CA THR A 13 16.08 -9.94 2.38
C THR A 13 14.83 -9.11 2.11
N PHE A 14 13.71 -9.46 2.73
CA PHE A 14 12.47 -8.70 2.72
C PHE A 14 12.64 -7.30 3.34
N VAL A 15 13.26 -7.20 4.52
CA VAL A 15 13.50 -5.91 5.19
C VAL A 15 14.42 -5.01 4.37
N ARG A 16 15.38 -5.57 3.64
CA ARG A 16 16.26 -4.80 2.75
C ARG A 16 15.54 -4.24 1.52
N ALA A 17 14.43 -4.83 1.11
CA ALA A 17 13.60 -4.35 -0.01
C ALA A 17 12.56 -3.28 0.43
N LEU A 18 12.21 -3.20 1.72
CA LEU A 18 11.30 -2.19 2.27
C LEU A 18 11.65 -0.72 1.94
N PRO A 19 12.91 -0.23 2.02
CA PRO A 19 13.20 1.18 1.78
C PRO A 19 12.84 1.64 0.36
N HIS A 20 12.97 0.77 -0.66
CA HIS A 20 12.53 1.07 -2.02
C HIS A 20 10.99 1.12 -2.13
N MET A 21 10.30 0.28 -1.36
CA MET A 21 8.83 0.20 -1.33
C MET A 21 8.17 1.22 -0.38
N THR A 22 8.95 1.93 0.45
CA THR A 22 8.41 2.80 1.52
C THR A 22 7.71 4.03 0.97
N ASN A 23 8.27 4.68 -0.05
CA ASN A 23 7.66 5.87 -0.67
C ASN A 23 6.28 5.55 -1.27
N LEU A 24 6.13 4.35 -1.84
CA LEU A 24 4.88 3.85 -2.38
C LEU A 24 3.87 3.54 -1.28
N CYS A 25 4.31 2.88 -0.21
CA CYS A 25 3.46 2.56 0.94
C CYS A 25 2.89 3.85 1.56
N VAL A 26 3.71 4.89 1.70
CA VAL A 26 3.25 6.21 2.18
C VAL A 26 2.23 6.83 1.24
N LEU A 27 2.43 6.73 -0.08
CA LEU A 27 1.48 7.24 -1.07
C LEU A 27 0.13 6.51 -1.03
N ILE A 28 0.15 5.17 -0.91
CA ILE A 28 -1.07 4.36 -0.75
C ILE A 28 -1.79 4.73 0.55
N LEU A 29 -1.05 4.83 1.65
CA LEU A 29 -1.61 5.23 2.95
C LEU A 29 -2.23 6.63 2.91
N LEU A 30 -1.64 7.57 2.18
CA LEU A 30 -2.18 8.91 2.01
C LEU A 30 -3.50 8.89 1.23
N ILE A 31 -3.57 8.15 0.12
CA ILE A 31 -4.81 8.00 -0.66
C ILE A 31 -5.90 7.33 0.18
N MET A 32 -5.56 6.28 0.93
CA MET A 32 -6.48 5.63 1.85
C MET A 32 -6.98 6.60 2.92
N PHE A 33 -6.10 7.44 3.45
CA PHE A 33 -6.45 8.45 4.44
C PHE A 33 -7.43 9.48 3.88
N MET A 34 -7.25 9.92 2.62
CA MET A 34 -8.20 10.82 1.97
C MET A 34 -9.60 10.21 1.87
N PHE A 35 -9.72 8.97 1.41
CA PHE A 35 -11.02 8.29 1.34
C PHE A 35 -11.61 8.01 2.73
N ALA A 36 -10.78 7.74 3.73
CA ALA A 36 -11.22 7.55 5.11
C ALA A 36 -11.82 8.85 5.68
N LEU A 37 -11.20 10.01 5.45
CA LEU A 37 -11.74 11.31 5.86
C LEU A 37 -13.11 11.58 5.22
N VAL A 38 -13.24 11.35 3.92
CA VAL A 38 -14.51 11.52 3.20
C VAL A 38 -15.58 10.55 3.74
N GLY A 39 -15.21 9.30 4.02
CA GLY A 39 -16.11 8.32 4.61
C GLY A 39 -16.59 8.72 6.01
N MET A 40 -15.71 9.27 6.84
CA MET A 40 -16.06 9.77 8.17
C MET A 40 -17.00 10.99 8.12
N GLU A 41 -16.82 11.88 7.15
CA GLU A 41 -17.69 13.05 7.00
C GLU A 41 -19.12 12.66 6.58
N ILE A 42 -19.26 11.64 5.73
CA ILE A 42 -20.57 11.23 5.19
C ILE A 42 -21.27 10.23 6.11
N TYR A 43 -20.52 9.27 6.67
CA TYR A 43 -21.09 8.12 7.40
C TYR A 43 -20.72 8.07 8.88
N GLY A 44 -20.08 9.12 9.42
CA GLY A 44 -19.74 9.18 10.83
C GLY A 44 -20.97 9.22 11.73
N GLY A 45 -21.00 8.36 12.75
CA GLY A 45 -22.05 8.34 13.75
C GLY A 45 -23.35 7.69 13.28
N LEU A 46 -23.33 6.87 12.24
CA LEU A 46 -24.57 6.27 11.72
C LEU A 46 -25.13 5.14 12.59
N PHE A 47 -24.25 4.39 13.25
CA PHE A 47 -24.62 3.24 14.06
C PHE A 47 -25.04 3.67 15.47
N MET A 48 -26.23 4.27 15.57
CA MET A 48 -26.83 4.70 16.83
C MET A 48 -27.98 3.77 17.27
N PRO A 49 -28.37 3.78 18.56
CA PRO A 49 -29.48 2.99 19.07
C PRO A 49 -30.81 3.23 18.35
N THR A 50 -31.01 4.46 17.85
CA THR A 50 -32.19 4.83 17.03
C THR A 50 -32.24 4.11 15.68
N ALA A 51 -31.10 3.66 15.16
CA ALA A 51 -30.97 2.87 13.94
C ALA A 51 -31.01 1.36 14.21
N GLY A 52 -31.19 0.94 15.46
CA GLY A 52 -31.25 -0.48 15.83
C GLY A 52 -29.91 -1.10 16.25
N TYR A 53 -28.88 -0.28 16.54
CA TYR A 53 -27.53 -0.77 16.90
C TYR A 53 -27.16 -0.49 18.37
N SER A 54 -26.58 -1.49 19.04
CA SER A 54 -26.06 -1.34 20.41
C SER A 54 -24.76 -0.53 20.43
N LEU A 55 -24.62 0.36 21.43
CA LEU A 55 -23.37 1.05 21.74
C LEU A 55 -22.48 0.24 22.71
N ASN A 56 -23.06 -0.76 23.39
CA ASN A 56 -22.37 -1.63 24.32
C ASN A 56 -21.92 -2.91 23.61
N GLU A 57 -20.80 -3.49 24.06
CA GLU A 57 -20.32 -4.79 23.59
C GLU A 57 -21.36 -5.88 23.85
N CYS A 58 -21.63 -6.72 22.84
CA CYS A 58 -22.64 -7.78 22.90
C CYS A 58 -21.96 -9.16 22.97
N PRO A 59 -21.63 -9.67 24.16
CA PRO A 59 -20.96 -10.96 24.29
C PRO A 59 -21.85 -12.11 23.78
N GLY A 60 -21.45 -12.73 22.68
CA GLY A 60 -22.18 -13.84 22.05
C GLY A 60 -23.18 -13.42 20.95
N GLY A 61 -23.08 -12.20 20.42
CA GLY A 61 -23.87 -11.73 19.28
C GLY A 61 -25.34 -11.40 19.60
N VAL A 62 -25.71 -11.42 20.89
CA VAL A 62 -27.05 -11.06 21.36
C VAL A 62 -26.92 -9.87 22.32
N CYS A 63 -27.42 -8.71 21.92
CA CYS A 63 -27.40 -7.54 22.76
C CYS A 63 -28.56 -7.59 23.77
N ALA A 64 -28.29 -7.20 25.02
CA ALA A 64 -29.28 -7.21 26.11
C ALA A 64 -30.52 -6.34 25.82
N ASP A 65 -30.34 -5.33 24.97
CA ASP A 65 -31.35 -4.34 24.61
C ASP A 65 -32.21 -4.79 23.41
N GLY A 66 -32.01 -5.99 22.87
CA GLY A 66 -32.70 -6.50 21.67
C GLY A 66 -32.26 -5.82 20.37
N LEU A 67 -31.14 -5.08 20.41
CA LEU A 67 -30.53 -4.38 19.29
C LEU A 67 -29.49 -5.27 18.56
N THR A 68 -29.12 -4.86 17.35
CA THR A 68 -28.06 -5.52 16.57
C THR A 68 -26.68 -5.07 17.05
N GLU A 69 -25.69 -5.96 16.99
CA GLU A 69 -24.30 -5.63 17.27
C GLU A 69 -23.76 -4.62 16.26
N LYS A 70 -23.00 -3.63 16.75
CA LYS A 70 -22.36 -2.62 15.91
C LYS A 70 -21.23 -3.27 15.10
N PRO A 71 -21.11 -3.02 13.78
CA PRO A 71 -20.01 -3.56 12.98
C PRO A 71 -18.64 -3.09 13.49
N ASP A 72 -17.66 -4.00 13.55
CA ASP A 72 -16.28 -3.69 13.97
C ASP A 72 -15.60 -2.66 13.05
N VAL A 73 -15.96 -2.69 11.77
CA VAL A 73 -15.44 -1.79 10.72
C VAL A 73 -16.47 -0.72 10.40
N HIS A 74 -16.17 0.50 10.81
CA HIS A 74 -17.11 1.61 10.70
C HIS A 74 -16.41 2.96 10.47
N PHE A 75 -17.16 3.99 10.02
CA PHE A 75 -16.63 5.34 9.73
C PHE A 75 -16.73 6.34 10.90
N ASP A 76 -16.84 5.92 12.16
CA ASP A 76 -16.91 6.87 13.28
C ASP A 76 -15.56 7.50 13.70
N TYR A 77 -14.46 6.76 13.56
CA TYR A 77 -13.12 7.25 13.87
C TYR A 77 -12.09 6.78 12.85
N CYS A 78 -10.92 7.44 12.83
CA CYS A 78 -9.94 7.30 11.75
C CYS A 78 -9.41 5.86 11.59
N TYR A 79 -9.09 5.17 12.69
CA TYR A 79 -8.53 3.82 12.64
C TYR A 79 -9.43 2.77 11.93
N PRO A 80 -10.69 2.56 12.31
CA PRO A 80 -11.61 1.62 11.67
C PRO A 80 -12.04 2.14 10.28
N ALA A 81 -12.07 3.47 10.07
CA ALA A 81 -12.27 4.02 8.73
C ALA A 81 -11.12 3.64 7.78
N MET A 82 -9.87 3.71 8.25
CA MET A 82 -8.70 3.26 7.47
C MET A 82 -8.75 1.77 7.16
N ILE A 83 -9.16 0.93 8.12
CA ILE A 83 -9.36 -0.51 7.90
C ILE A 83 -10.52 -0.76 6.93
N ALA A 84 -11.63 -0.04 7.05
CA ALA A 84 -12.75 -0.13 6.12
C ALA A 84 -12.30 0.17 4.69
N ILE A 85 -11.58 1.28 4.46
CA ILE A 85 -11.04 1.62 3.14
C ILE A 85 -10.05 0.54 2.65
N PHE A 86 -9.22 -0.03 3.53
CA PHE A 86 -8.35 -1.15 3.16
C PHE A 86 -9.16 -2.34 2.62
N ILE A 87 -10.22 -2.73 3.32
CA ILE A 87 -11.12 -3.83 2.95
C ILE A 87 -11.88 -3.53 1.64
N LEU A 88 -12.29 -2.27 1.43
CA LEU A 88 -12.87 -1.83 0.15
C LEU A 88 -11.88 -2.03 -1.00
N LEU A 89 -10.60 -1.74 -0.79
CA LEU A 89 -9.55 -1.89 -1.80
C LEU A 89 -9.17 -3.35 -2.07
N THR A 90 -9.24 -4.23 -1.06
CA THR A 90 -9.02 -5.69 -1.24
C THR A 90 -10.17 -6.36 -2.00
N GLY A 91 -11.35 -5.77 -1.99
CA GLY A 91 -12.51 -6.19 -2.80
C GLY A 91 -13.68 -6.72 -1.98
N GLU A 92 -13.60 -6.69 -0.66
CA GLU A 92 -14.66 -7.09 0.28
C GLU A 92 -15.59 -5.89 0.58
N TRP A 93 -15.97 -5.16 -0.47
CA TRP A 93 -16.74 -3.93 -0.33
C TRP A 93 -18.21 -4.16 0.03
N VAL A 94 -18.76 -5.32 -0.30
CA VAL A 94 -20.17 -5.67 -0.02
C VAL A 94 -20.37 -5.83 1.49
N ASP A 95 -19.47 -6.53 2.17
CA ASP A 95 -19.57 -6.79 3.61
C ASP A 95 -19.47 -5.49 4.43
N VAL A 96 -18.66 -4.54 3.96
CA VAL A 96 -18.56 -3.21 4.59
C VAL A 96 -19.80 -2.36 4.28
N MET A 97 -20.38 -2.47 3.08
CA MET A 97 -21.53 -1.66 2.65
C MET A 97 -22.87 -2.13 3.24
N GLU A 98 -23.08 -3.43 3.37
CA GLU A 98 -24.33 -4.05 3.81
C GLU A 98 -24.94 -3.40 5.08
N PRO A 99 -24.18 -3.19 6.19
CA PRO A 99 -24.74 -2.55 7.38
C PRO A 99 -25.17 -1.09 7.14
N TYR A 100 -24.52 -0.36 6.22
CA TYR A 100 -24.96 0.99 5.86
C TYR A 100 -26.22 0.97 4.99
N ALA A 101 -26.37 -0.05 4.13
CA ALA A 101 -27.55 -0.23 3.32
C ALA A 101 -28.78 -0.58 4.17
N ALA A 102 -28.59 -1.28 5.30
CA ALA A 102 -29.64 -1.55 6.27
C ALA A 102 -30.18 -0.27 6.94
N VAL A 103 -29.33 0.74 7.15
CA VAL A 103 -29.74 1.99 7.82
C VAL A 103 -30.25 3.06 6.85
N ILE A 104 -29.52 3.30 5.76
CA ILE A 104 -29.81 4.39 4.81
C ILE A 104 -30.65 3.92 3.63
N GLY A 105 -30.57 2.62 3.31
CA GLY A 105 -31.14 2.03 2.10
C GLY A 105 -30.11 1.76 1.01
N PRO A 106 -30.53 1.12 -0.10
CA PRO A 106 -29.65 0.62 -1.15
C PRO A 106 -28.94 1.73 -1.95
N SER A 107 -29.39 2.98 -1.86
CA SER A 107 -28.76 4.13 -2.51
C SER A 107 -27.31 4.36 -2.04
N VAL A 108 -26.94 3.85 -0.86
CA VAL A 108 -25.58 3.93 -0.34
C VAL A 108 -24.57 3.21 -1.24
N ALA A 109 -25.01 2.19 -1.98
CA ALA A 109 -24.15 1.39 -2.84
C ALA A 109 -23.41 2.22 -3.90
N PHE A 110 -24.03 3.30 -4.41
CA PHE A 110 -23.39 4.18 -5.38
C PHE A 110 -22.09 4.79 -4.86
N PHE A 111 -22.06 5.23 -3.60
CA PHE A 111 -20.85 5.77 -3.00
C PHE A 111 -19.76 4.70 -2.91
N PHE A 112 -20.09 3.54 -2.33
CA PHE A 112 -19.11 2.46 -2.14
C PHE A 112 -18.56 1.95 -3.47
N ILE A 113 -19.40 1.80 -4.49
CA ILE A 113 -18.97 1.40 -5.84
C ILE A 113 -18.03 2.44 -6.45
N ILE A 114 -18.33 3.73 -6.34
CA ILE A 114 -17.47 4.81 -6.85
C ILE A 114 -16.12 4.80 -6.13
N VAL A 115 -16.11 4.69 -4.81
CA VAL A 115 -14.88 4.64 -4.00
C VAL A 115 -14.04 3.42 -4.36
N VAL A 116 -14.67 2.24 -4.50
CA VAL A 116 -13.96 1.00 -4.90
C VAL A 116 -13.40 1.13 -6.30
N LEU A 117 -14.18 1.64 -7.27
CA LEU A 117 -13.73 1.83 -8.64
C LEU A 117 -12.54 2.78 -8.71
N ILE A 118 -12.68 3.99 -8.14
CA ILE A 118 -11.63 5.01 -8.17
C ILE A 118 -10.41 4.52 -7.37
N GLY A 119 -10.61 4.03 -6.16
CA GLY A 119 -9.53 3.58 -5.27
C GLY A 119 -8.74 2.43 -5.88
N LYS A 120 -9.42 1.41 -6.42
CA LYS A 120 -8.76 0.26 -7.04
C LYS A 120 -8.07 0.64 -8.35
N TYR A 121 -8.68 1.51 -9.15
CA TYR A 121 -8.05 2.02 -10.37
C TYR A 121 -6.76 2.78 -10.04
N LEU A 122 -6.79 3.67 -9.05
CA LEU A 122 -5.62 4.41 -8.59
C LEU A 122 -4.54 3.45 -8.05
N LEU A 123 -4.92 2.46 -7.24
CA LEU A 123 -3.99 1.47 -6.67
C LEU A 123 -3.30 0.68 -7.78
N ILE A 124 -4.05 0.16 -8.74
CA ILE A 124 -3.48 -0.61 -9.87
C ILE A 124 -2.56 0.27 -10.71
N ASN A 125 -2.96 1.51 -11.04
CA ASN A 125 -2.12 2.41 -11.82
C ASN A 125 -0.81 2.77 -11.10
N LEU A 126 -0.89 2.95 -9.79
CA LEU A 126 0.27 3.20 -8.94
C LEU A 126 1.17 1.96 -8.84
N LEU A 127 0.59 0.75 -8.79
CA LEU A 127 1.32 -0.52 -8.86
C LEU A 127 2.01 -0.72 -10.22
N VAL A 128 1.35 -0.37 -11.32
CA VAL A 128 1.95 -0.45 -12.66
C VAL A 128 3.09 0.55 -12.79
N ALA A 129 2.91 1.78 -12.31
CA ALA A 129 3.95 2.81 -12.34
C ALA A 129 5.22 2.37 -11.59
N ILE A 130 5.09 1.72 -10.42
CA ILE A 130 6.26 1.22 -9.67
C ILE A 130 6.94 0.07 -10.42
N ILE A 131 6.20 -0.91 -10.95
CA ILE A 131 6.80 -2.03 -11.69
C ILE A 131 7.61 -1.51 -12.89
N LEU A 132 7.06 -0.53 -13.63
CA LEU A 132 7.77 0.10 -14.73
C LEU A 132 9.01 0.87 -14.26
N SER A 133 8.93 1.53 -13.09
CA SER A 133 10.08 2.24 -12.53
C SER A 133 11.22 1.30 -12.14
N GLU A 134 10.91 0.09 -11.65
CA GLU A 134 11.91 -0.93 -11.31
C GLU A 134 12.57 -1.49 -12.58
N PHE A 135 11.78 -1.84 -13.61
CA PHE A 135 12.34 -2.27 -14.90
C PHE A 135 13.22 -1.20 -15.55
N SER A 136 12.83 0.08 -15.45
CA SER A 136 13.63 1.19 -15.97
C SER A 136 14.95 1.41 -15.21
N GLN A 137 15.02 1.01 -13.93
CA GLN A 137 16.23 1.13 -13.11
C GLN A 137 17.25 0.04 -13.45
N GLU A 138 16.80 -1.19 -13.75
CA GLU A 138 17.68 -2.28 -14.22
C GLU A 138 18.38 -1.92 -15.53
N GLU A 139 17.67 -1.33 -16.50
CA GLU A 139 18.25 -0.90 -17.78
C GLU A 139 19.31 0.20 -17.60
N ARG A 140 19.10 1.13 -16.66
CA ARG A 140 20.03 2.25 -16.39
C ARG A 140 21.27 1.82 -15.61
N GLY A 141 21.14 0.83 -14.73
CA GLY A 141 22.27 0.25 -13.97
C GLY A 141 23.29 -0.43 -14.90
N GLY A 142 22.83 -1.21 -15.88
CA GLY A 142 23.71 -1.87 -16.85
C GLY A 142 24.45 -0.89 -17.78
N GLN A 143 23.80 0.20 -18.20
CA GLN A 143 24.44 1.21 -19.06
C GLN A 143 25.50 2.06 -18.34
N GLN A 144 25.38 2.26 -17.02
CA GLN A 144 26.37 3.00 -16.24
C GLN A 144 27.65 2.18 -15.99
N GLU A 145 27.53 0.86 -15.82
CA GLU A 145 28.69 -0.03 -15.65
C GLU A 145 29.52 -0.14 -16.94
N GLU A 146 28.87 -0.20 -18.12
CA GLU A 146 29.59 -0.22 -19.41
C GLU A 146 30.33 1.10 -19.71
N ARG A 147 29.75 2.25 -19.36
CA ARG A 147 30.43 3.56 -19.50
C ARG A 147 31.57 3.77 -18.50
N GLY A 148 31.43 3.26 -17.27
CA GLY A 148 32.51 3.29 -16.26
C GLY A 148 33.70 2.43 -16.66
N GLY A 149 33.44 1.20 -17.15
CA GLY A 149 34.47 0.26 -17.61
C GLY A 149 35.25 0.72 -18.85
N LEU A 150 34.61 1.47 -19.76
CA LEU A 150 35.28 2.05 -20.93
C LEU A 150 36.27 3.17 -20.54
N SER A 151 35.98 3.94 -19.48
CA SER A 151 36.87 5.01 -19.02
C SER A 151 38.16 4.50 -18.38
N VAL A 152 38.10 3.39 -17.62
CA VAL A 152 39.28 2.81 -16.95
C VAL A 152 40.22 2.14 -17.95
N ARG A 153 39.70 1.60 -19.06
CA ARG A 153 40.50 0.94 -20.09
C ARG A 153 41.20 1.92 -21.05
N GLY A 154 40.84 3.20 -21.02
CA GLY A 154 41.49 4.26 -21.80
C GLY A 154 42.72 4.89 -21.15
N GLU A 155 42.91 4.73 -19.84
CA GLU A 155 43.98 5.41 -19.08
C GLU A 155 45.24 4.54 -18.86
N GLY A 156 45.17 3.24 -19.16
CA GLY A 156 46.30 2.30 -19.02
C GLY A 156 47.28 2.25 -20.19
N ASP A 157 46.85 2.64 -21.40
CA ASP A 157 47.65 2.49 -22.64
C ASP A 157 48.58 3.69 -22.93
N GLY A 158 48.33 4.83 -22.27
CA GLY A 158 49.14 6.05 -22.46
C GLY A 158 50.47 6.05 -21.69
N ASN A 159 50.60 5.23 -20.64
CA ASN A 159 51.77 5.28 -19.74
C ASN A 159 52.91 4.33 -20.16
N GLU A 160 52.64 3.33 -21.01
CA GLU A 160 53.67 2.44 -21.57
C GLU A 160 54.43 3.08 -22.74
N MET A 161 53.82 4.02 -23.47
CA MET A 161 54.51 4.77 -24.53
C MET A 161 55.46 5.86 -23.99
N ILE A 162 55.23 6.39 -22.79
CA ILE A 162 56.11 7.42 -22.20
C ILE A 162 57.36 6.77 -21.56
N SER A 163 57.23 5.56 -20.99
CA SER A 163 58.39 4.84 -20.43
C SER A 163 59.35 4.33 -21.51
N SER A 164 58.89 4.03 -22.71
CA SER A 164 59.75 3.55 -23.82
C SER A 164 60.47 4.69 -24.55
N GLY A 165 59.93 5.92 -24.52
CA GLY A 165 60.57 7.12 -25.08
C GLY A 165 61.66 7.76 -24.21
N LEU A 166 61.67 7.50 -22.90
CA LEU A 166 62.67 8.06 -21.96
C LEU A 166 63.92 7.19 -21.76
N ALA A 167 63.96 5.98 -22.33
CA ALA A 167 65.12 5.08 -22.26
C ALA A 167 66.08 5.19 -23.46
N SER A 168 65.84 6.13 -24.39
CA SER A 168 66.63 6.28 -25.63
C SER A 168 67.13 7.69 -25.88
N ASN A 169 67.68 8.35 -24.86
CA ASN A 169 68.60 9.50 -25.02
C ASN A 169 69.72 9.44 -23.99
#